data_AF-A0A6N9V9R4-F1
#
_entry.id   AF-A0A6N9V9R4-F1
#
_cell.length_a   1.000
_cell.length_b   1.000
_cell.length_c   1.000
_cell.angle_alpha   90.00
_cell.angle_beta   90.00
_cell.angle_gamma   90.00
#
_symmetry.space_group_name_H-M   'P 1'
#
loop_
_entity.id
_entity.type
_entity.pdbx_description
1 polymer ?
#
loop_
_entity_poly.entity_id
_entity_poly.type
_entity_poly.pdbx_seq_one_letter_code
_entity_poly.pdbx_strand_id
1 'polypeptide(L)' 'MFDDENAEYFVVVNEEEQYSLWPADRDLPTGWRADGPARSRAACL' A
#
# COMPACT_ATOMS: atom_id res chain seq x y z
N MET A 1 -6.27 20.69 -6.59
CA MET A 1 -4.90 20.49 -6.07
C MET A 1 -4.89 19.03 -5.65
N PHE A 2 -4.38 18.16 -6.51
CA PHE A 2 -4.46 16.70 -6.34
C PHE A 2 -3.24 16.26 -5.56
N ASP A 3 -3.25 16.54 -4.27
CA ASP A 3 -2.29 15.92 -3.39
C ASP A 3 -3.10 15.33 -2.25
N ASP A 4 -3.53 14.09 -2.46
CA ASP A 4 -3.87 13.21 -1.36
C ASP A 4 -2.58 12.94 -0.56
N GLU A 5 -2.04 13.96 0.12
CA GLU A 5 -0.89 13.89 1.03
C GLU A 5 -1.17 12.94 2.20
N ASN A 6 -2.45 12.60 2.41
CA ASN A 6 -2.95 11.63 3.39
C ASN A 6 -3.29 10.26 2.78
N ALA A 7 -3.00 10.00 1.50
CA ALA A 7 -3.20 8.66 0.95
C ALA A 7 -2.21 7.70 1.62
N GLU A 8 -2.75 6.89 2.52
CA GLU A 8 -2.06 5.76 3.14
C GLU A 8 -2.00 4.60 2.15
N TYR A 9 -0.82 4.02 1.97
CA TYR A 9 -0.64 2.83 1.13
C TYR A 9 -0.02 1.72 1.97
N PHE A 10 -0.58 0.53 1.86
CA PHE A 10 0.03 -0.70 2.36
C PHE A 10 1.00 -1.24 1.32
N VAL A 11 2.13 -1.75 1.80
CA VAL A 11 2.94 -2.66 0.99
C VAL A 11 2.26 -4.01 1.07
N VAL A 12 1.85 -4.53 -0.08
CA VAL A 12 1.26 -5.86 -0.18
C VAL A 12 2.23 -6.79 -0.89
N VAL A 13 2.29 -8.02 -0.42
CA VAL A 13 3.06 -9.10 -1.02
C VAL A 13 2.10 -10.20 -1.46
N ASN A 14 2.36 -10.78 -2.62
CA ASN A 14 1.64 -11.97 -3.08
C ASN A 14 2.45 -13.24 -2.78
N GLU A 15 1.88 -14.40 -3.13
CA GLU A 15 2.53 -15.72 -2.95
C GLU A 15 3.77 -15.93 -3.82
N GLU A 16 4.00 -15.04 -4.80
CA GLU A 16 5.17 -15.05 -5.69
C GLU A 16 6.27 -14.07 -5.24
N GLU A 17 6.19 -13.56 -4.00
CA GLU A 17 7.14 -12.58 -3.43
C GLU A 17 7.19 -11.26 -4.20
N GLN A 18 6.11 -10.92 -4.93
CA GLN A 18 5.98 -9.63 -5.61
C GLN A 18 5.39 -8.58 -4.67
N TYR A 19 6.07 -7.43 -4.59
CA TYR A 19 5.64 -6.30 -3.78
C TYR A 19 4.86 -5.31 -4.63
N SER A 20 3.72 -4.85 -4.11
CA SER A 20 2.92 -3.79 -4.73
C SER A 20 2.42 -2.80 -3.69
N LEU A 21 2.18 -1.56 -4.11
CA LEU A 21 1.56 -0.54 -3.28
C LEU A 21 0.04 -0.64 -3.45
N TRP A 22 -0.66 -0.89 -2.36
CA TRP A 22 -2.11 -0.95 -2.33
C TRP A 22 -2.69 0.19 -1.48
N PRO A 23 -3.68 0.96 -1.98
CA PRO A 23 -4.30 2.02 -1.19
C PRO A 23 -5.00 1.44 0.04
N ALA A 24 -4.75 2.05 1.21
CA ALA A 24 -5.29 1.59 2.48
C ALA A 24 -6.81 1.77 2.63
N ASP A 25 -7.37 2.67 1.82
CA ASP A 25 -8.81 2.92 1.72
C ASP A 25 -9.57 1.79 0.98
N ARG A 26 -8.85 0.80 0.44
CA ARG A 26 -9.42 -0.24 -0.44
C ARG A 26 -9.14 -1.64 0.09
N ASP A 27 -10.16 -2.50 0.02
CA ASP A 27 -10.07 -3.90 0.43
C ASP A 27 -8.98 -4.66 -0.36
N LEU A 28 -8.32 -5.61 0.31
CA LEU A 28 -7.20 -6.36 -0.27
C LEU A 28 -7.71 -7.47 -1.20
N PRO A 29 -7.16 -7.61 -2.42
CA PRO A 29 -7.54 -8.68 -3.31
C PRO A 29 -7.09 -10.05 -2.77
N THR A 30 -7.87 -11.10 -3.04
CA THR A 30 -7.55 -12.47 -2.64
C THR A 30 -6.20 -12.90 -3.23
N GLY A 31 -5.31 -13.41 -2.37
CA GLY A 31 -3.94 -13.79 -2.75
C GLY A 31 -2.87 -12.74 -2.42
N TRP A 32 -3.28 -11.55 -1.99
CA TRP A 32 -2.37 -10.49 -1.54
C TRP A 32 -2.47 -10.31 -0.03
N ARG A 33 -1.33 -10.06 0.62
CA ARG A 33 -1.22 -9.89 2.07
C ARG A 33 -0.42 -8.64 2.36
N ALA A 34 -0.85 -7.84 3.35
CA ALA A 34 -0.08 -6.67 3.77
C ALA A 34 1.22 -7.12 4.47
N ASP A 35 2.37 -6.69 3.93
CA ASP A 35 3.71 -6.95 4.46
C ASP A 35 4.23 -5.69 5.20
N GLY A 36 3.48 -5.28 6.24
CA GLY A 36 3.88 -4.19 7.12
C GLY A 36 2.89 -3.03 7.24
N PRO A 37 3.26 -1.98 7.99
CA PRO A 37 2.38 -0.84 8.27
C PRO A 37 2.17 0.03 7.03
N ALA A 38 0.97 0.60 6.88
CA ALA A 38 0.71 1.64 5.89
C ALA A 38 1.69 2.79 6.10
N ARG A 39 2.31 3.27 5.02
CA ARG A 39 3.14 4.46 5.06
C ARG A 39 2.64 5.45 4.03
N SER A 40 2.60 6.72 4.43
CA SER A 40 2.32 7.82 3.50
C SER A 40 3.48 7.95 2.52
N ARG A 41 3.18 8.16 1.22
CA ARG A 41 4.22 8.42 0.19
C ARG A 41 5.15 9.57 0.56
N ALA A 42 4.69 10.49 1.41
CA ALA A 42 5.47 11.61 1.93
C ALA A 42 6.68 11.20 2.79
N ALA A 43 6.73 9.97 3.32
CA ALA A 43 7.83 9.53 4.19
C ALA A 43 9.05 8.97 3.44
N CYS A 44 9.04 8.99 2.09
CA CYS A 44 10.11 8.41 1.27
C CYS A 44 10.88 9.45 0.42
N LEU A 45 10.77 10.75 0.73
CA LEU A 45 11.51 11.83 0.04
C LEU A 45 12.84 12.17 0.71
#